data_AF-A0A953NWT8-F1
#
_entry.id   AF-A0A953NWT8-F1
#
_cell.length_a   1.000
_cell.length_b   1.000
_cell.length_c   1.000
_cell.angle_alpha   90.00
_cell.angle_beta   90.00
_cell.angle_gamma   90.00
#
_symmetry.space_group_name_H-M   'P 1'
#
loop_
_entity.id
_entity.type
_entity.pdbx_description
1 polymer ?
#
loop_
_entity_poly.entity_id
_entity_poly.type
_entity_poly.pdbx_seq_one_letter_code
_entity_poly.pdbx_strand_id
1 'polypeptide(L)'
;MIYYLLPCGLAVYYFFAWLLAGRKRPRSAVVVRYTPPAGISPAMARYLYVLGCDGRTVAAILSQLSVRRIISIAPRKDGVYLKDLTNDGETSDDLPAEEYLVFKRLVRWEDSVRLEKPDWGLIQEVEEALQNSSGRRYINQNYPLVILGLIFTGLASTWLGLQLGLSGEDQVEAMIGAGFIGFVVAMFSAAGVFLWTRNLQAFKLAVRGLYHRWTLPLLVVMVFIFPAMWYFLMRTTAPVFSGVTLLLILVNTFGAPFLRNYTVAGREAMDQILGFRQFLEGTEQDRLDRLNPRDRAAQVDEQFMPYAIALDLREGWGDELGVRAMAETAL
;
A
#
# COMPACT_ATOMS: atom_id res chain seq x y z
N MET A 1 -37.68 7.88 -11.63
CA MET A 1 -37.25 6.47 -11.58
C MET A 1 -36.13 6.17 -12.57
N ILE A 2 -36.17 6.70 -13.81
CA ILE A 2 -35.17 6.43 -14.86
C ILE A 2 -33.72 6.85 -14.50
N TYR A 3 -33.56 7.91 -13.69
CA TYR A 3 -32.24 8.44 -13.31
C TYR A 3 -31.39 7.51 -12.44
N TYR A 4 -32.01 6.61 -11.69
CA TYR A 4 -31.29 5.63 -10.86
C TYR A 4 -30.64 4.51 -11.70
N LEU A 5 -30.94 4.42 -13.00
CA LEU A 5 -30.25 3.50 -13.89
C LEU A 5 -28.77 3.86 -14.10
N LEU A 6 -28.39 5.14 -13.96
CA LEU A 6 -27.01 5.59 -14.12
C LEU A 6 -26.05 4.95 -13.10
N PRO A 7 -26.30 5.03 -11.77
CA PRO A 7 -25.43 4.37 -10.80
C PRO A 7 -25.51 2.85 -10.89
N CYS A 8 -26.65 2.27 -11.26
CA CYS A 8 -26.76 0.83 -11.54
C CYS A 8 -25.88 0.42 -12.72
N GLY A 9 -25.87 1.17 -13.81
CA GLY A 9 -25.02 0.93 -14.98
C GLY A 9 -23.53 1.03 -14.64
N LEU A 10 -23.15 2.01 -13.82
CA LEU A 10 -21.77 2.13 -13.31
C LEU A 10 -21.39 0.95 -12.41
N ALA A 11 -22.30 0.50 -11.54
CA ALA A 11 -22.07 -0.67 -10.69
C ALA A 11 -21.90 -1.94 -11.53
N VAL A 12 -22.71 -2.11 -12.57
CA VAL A 12 -22.59 -3.21 -13.55
C VAL A 12 -21.26 -3.11 -14.30
N TYR A 13 -20.84 -1.91 -14.71
CA TYR A 13 -19.52 -1.69 -15.32
C TYR A 13 -18.39 -2.13 -14.38
N TYR A 14 -18.40 -1.71 -13.11
CA TYR A 14 -17.39 -2.15 -12.15
C TYR A 14 -17.46 -3.65 -11.88
N PHE A 15 -18.65 -4.25 -11.87
CA PHE A 15 -18.82 -5.68 -11.72
C PHE A 15 -18.20 -6.46 -12.90
N PHE A 16 -18.47 -6.04 -14.13
CA PHE A 16 -17.84 -6.64 -15.32
C PHE A 16 -16.35 -6.35 -15.40
N ALA A 17 -15.92 -5.13 -15.10
CA ALA A 17 -14.52 -4.76 -15.02
C ALA A 17 -13.79 -5.61 -13.98
N TRP A 18 -14.42 -5.89 -12.85
CA TRP A 18 -13.89 -6.80 -11.83
C TRP A 18 -13.82 -8.26 -12.31
N LEU A 19 -14.84 -8.73 -13.05
CA LEU A 19 -14.82 -10.07 -13.66
C LEU A 19 -13.71 -10.21 -14.72
N LEU A 20 -13.55 -9.22 -15.60
CA LEU A 20 -12.54 -9.21 -16.67
C LEU A 20 -11.12 -8.98 -16.15
N ALA A 21 -10.94 -8.11 -15.15
CA ALA A 21 -9.65 -7.87 -14.49
C ALA A 21 -9.13 -9.10 -13.74
N GLY A 22 -9.92 -10.18 -13.72
CA GLY A 22 -9.58 -11.48 -13.15
C GLY A 22 -10.22 -11.64 -11.79
N ARG A 23 -11.18 -12.55 -11.68
CA ARG A 23 -11.46 -13.21 -10.39
C ARG A 23 -10.12 -13.67 -9.84
N LYS A 24 -9.85 -13.39 -8.55
CA LYS A 24 -8.75 -13.99 -7.80
C LYS A 24 -8.68 -15.47 -8.21
N ARG A 25 -7.67 -15.88 -9.03
CA ARG A 25 -7.57 -17.29 -9.45
C ARG A 25 -7.66 -18.15 -8.19
N PRO A 26 -8.39 -19.28 -8.22
CA PRO A 26 -8.46 -20.17 -7.08
C PRO A 26 -7.03 -20.47 -6.63
N ARG A 27 -6.78 -20.40 -5.31
CA ARG A 27 -5.47 -20.74 -4.75
C ARG A 27 -5.06 -22.09 -5.34
N SER A 28 -3.96 -22.11 -6.08
CA SER A 28 -3.36 -23.40 -6.43
C SER A 28 -2.97 -24.09 -5.13
N ALA A 29 -2.93 -25.42 -5.09
CA ALA A 29 -2.45 -26.13 -3.91
C ALA A 29 -1.05 -25.62 -3.61
N VAL A 30 -0.91 -24.86 -2.51
CA VAL A 30 0.35 -24.21 -2.15
C VAL A 30 1.32 -25.32 -1.76
N VAL A 31 2.29 -25.59 -2.62
CA VAL A 31 3.36 -26.55 -2.35
C VAL A 31 4.34 -25.88 -1.40
N VAL A 32 4.65 -26.55 -0.28
CA VAL A 32 5.68 -26.10 0.66
C VAL A 32 7.02 -25.98 -0.06
N ARG A 33 7.69 -24.84 0.09
CA ARG A 33 8.97 -24.55 -0.57
C ARG A 33 10.02 -24.20 0.47
N TYR A 34 11.17 -24.86 0.40
CA TYR A 34 12.29 -24.65 1.32
C TYR A 34 13.11 -23.40 0.99
N THR A 35 13.04 -22.93 -0.25
CA THR A 35 13.83 -21.79 -0.74
C THR A 35 12.94 -20.59 -1.02
N PRO A 36 13.44 -19.36 -0.81
CA PRO A 36 12.72 -18.16 -1.20
C PRO A 36 12.48 -18.14 -2.73
N PRO A 37 11.43 -17.45 -3.19
CA PRO A 37 11.15 -17.30 -4.60
C PRO A 37 12.31 -16.60 -5.33
N ALA A 38 12.73 -17.15 -6.48
CA ALA A 38 13.88 -16.64 -7.22
C ALA A 38 13.64 -15.21 -7.74
N GLY A 39 14.59 -14.31 -7.47
CA GLY A 39 14.55 -12.93 -7.96
C GLY A 39 13.56 -12.00 -7.25
N ILE A 40 13.01 -12.41 -6.11
CA ILE A 40 12.13 -11.58 -5.28
C ILE A 40 12.89 -11.22 -4.01
N SER A 41 13.16 -9.93 -3.80
CA SER A 41 13.77 -9.44 -2.54
C SER A 41 12.80 -9.61 -1.35
N PRO A 42 13.28 -9.64 -0.10
CA PRO A 42 12.40 -9.68 1.08
C PRO A 42 11.40 -8.51 1.12
N ALA A 43 11.84 -7.34 0.69
CA ALA A 43 11.01 -6.15 0.55
C ALA A 43 9.89 -6.36 -0.48
N MET A 44 10.24 -6.93 -1.64
CA MET A 44 9.26 -7.29 -2.67
C MET A 44 8.30 -8.38 -2.18
N ALA A 45 8.76 -9.35 -1.41
CA ALA A 45 7.91 -10.37 -0.81
C ALA A 45 6.87 -9.75 0.14
N ARG A 46 7.27 -8.79 0.99
CA ARG A 46 6.34 -8.00 1.82
C ARG A 46 5.36 -7.21 0.96
N TYR A 47 5.86 -6.52 -0.06
CA TYR A 47 5.05 -5.70 -0.95
C TYR A 47 3.98 -6.53 -1.66
N LEU A 48 4.33 -7.71 -2.16
CA LEU A 48 3.38 -8.63 -2.77
C LEU A 48 2.41 -9.20 -1.73
N TYR A 49 2.88 -9.56 -0.54
CA TYR A 49 2.07 -10.14 0.54
C TYR A 49 1.00 -9.17 1.07
N VAL A 50 1.36 -7.91 1.31
CA VAL A 50 0.46 -6.88 1.87
C VAL A 50 -0.21 -6.03 0.79
N LEU A 51 0.27 -6.06 -0.45
CA LEU A 51 -0.08 -5.10 -1.51
C LEU A 51 0.25 -3.65 -1.12
N GLY A 52 1.38 -3.44 -0.45
CA GLY A 52 1.83 -2.13 -0.01
C GLY A 52 3.10 -2.23 0.82
N CYS A 53 3.64 -1.08 1.21
CA CYS A 53 4.81 -0.99 2.07
C CYS A 53 4.43 -0.51 3.47
N ASP A 54 5.10 -1.04 4.48
CA ASP A 54 4.97 -0.61 5.86
C ASP A 54 6.35 -0.52 6.53
N GLY A 55 6.40 -0.14 7.81
CA GLY A 55 7.67 -0.09 8.56
C GLY A 55 8.38 -1.44 8.60
N ARG A 56 7.66 -2.57 8.44
CA ARG A 56 8.24 -3.90 8.37
C ARG A 56 8.92 -4.16 7.03
N THR A 57 8.48 -3.55 5.94
CA THR A 57 9.24 -3.54 4.67
C THR A 57 10.64 -2.96 4.90
N VAL A 58 10.74 -1.81 5.60
CA VAL A 58 12.03 -1.16 5.89
C VAL A 58 12.86 -2.03 6.84
N ALA A 59 12.25 -2.64 7.86
CA ALA A 59 12.94 -3.56 8.75
C ALA A 59 13.48 -4.81 8.02
N ALA A 60 12.72 -5.36 7.07
CA ALA A 60 13.18 -6.47 6.23
C ALA A 60 14.37 -6.06 5.34
N ILE A 61 14.37 -4.83 4.80
CA ILE A 61 15.51 -4.28 4.05
C ILE A 61 16.75 -4.14 4.95
N LEU A 62 16.61 -3.56 6.14
CA LEU A 62 17.72 -3.41 7.09
C LEU A 62 18.30 -4.77 7.50
N SER A 63 17.44 -5.75 7.75
CA SER A 63 17.86 -7.12 8.02
C SER A 63 18.60 -7.72 6.82
N GLN A 64 18.11 -7.53 5.59
CA GLN A 64 18.78 -8.01 4.38
C GLN A 64 20.17 -7.37 4.19
N LEU A 65 20.30 -6.07 4.44
CA LEU A 65 21.58 -5.36 4.38
C LEU A 65 22.55 -5.86 5.46
N SER A 66 22.05 -6.26 6.62
CA SER A 66 22.85 -6.86 7.68
C SER A 66 23.37 -8.24 7.31
N VAL A 67 22.52 -9.10 6.73
CA VAL A 67 22.91 -10.42 6.19
C VAL A 67 23.97 -10.29 5.09
N ARG A 68 23.86 -9.26 4.24
CA ARG A 68 24.87 -8.95 3.21
C ARG A 68 26.17 -8.37 3.80
N ARG A 69 26.28 -8.20 5.13
CA ARG A 69 27.41 -7.58 5.85
C ARG A 69 27.73 -6.15 5.41
N ILE A 70 26.72 -5.41 4.94
CA ILE A 70 26.84 -3.99 4.59
C ILE A 70 26.64 -3.12 5.82
N ILE A 71 25.70 -3.50 6.68
CA ILE A 71 25.37 -2.76 7.92
C ILE A 71 25.55 -3.70 9.11
N SER A 72 26.11 -3.19 10.20
CA SER A 72 25.99 -3.81 11.52
C SER A 72 24.90 -3.11 12.33
N ILE A 73 24.01 -3.88 12.93
CA ILE A 73 22.95 -3.39 13.81
C ILE A 73 23.39 -3.69 15.24
N ALA A 74 23.74 -2.66 16.00
CA ALA A 74 24.17 -2.80 17.39
C ALA A 74 23.14 -2.12 18.33
N PRO A 75 22.76 -2.74 19.46
CA PRO A 75 21.99 -2.04 20.47
C PRO A 75 22.91 -1.11 21.21
N ARG A 76 22.29 -0.10 21.81
CA ARG A 76 22.80 0.52 23.01
C ARG A 76 21.66 0.64 23.99
N LYS A 77 22.01 0.94 25.25
CA LYS A 77 21.02 1.18 26.32
C LYS A 77 19.98 2.24 25.95
N ASP A 78 20.31 3.15 25.03
CA ASP A 78 19.46 4.27 24.61
C ASP A 78 18.78 4.07 23.23
N GLY A 79 18.97 2.94 22.56
CA GLY A 79 18.32 2.64 21.27
C GLY A 79 19.16 1.78 20.34
N VAL A 80 18.67 1.59 19.11
CA VAL A 80 19.35 0.80 18.07
C VAL A 80 20.25 1.71 17.24
N TYR A 81 21.49 1.29 16.98
CA TYR A 81 22.44 2.02 16.16
C TYR A 81 22.81 1.19 14.93
N LEU A 82 22.89 1.87 13.79
CA LEU A 82 23.37 1.33 12.53
C LEU A 82 24.80 1.79 12.33
N LYS A 83 25.68 0.85 11.98
CA LYS A 83 27.07 1.13 11.61
C LYS A 83 27.32 0.63 10.20
N ASP A 84 27.87 1.49 9.35
CA ASP A 84 28.35 1.10 8.03
C ASP A 84 29.61 0.21 8.19
N LEU A 85 29.59 -0.96 7.57
CA LEU A 85 30.75 -1.87 7.51
C LEU A 85 31.57 -1.67 6.24
N THR A 86 31.04 -0.91 5.27
CA THR A 86 31.76 -0.50 4.07
C THR A 86 32.62 0.73 4.39
N ASN A 87 33.91 0.52 4.67
CA ASN A 87 34.85 1.60 5.01
C ASN A 87 35.06 2.66 3.90
N ASP A 88 34.61 2.41 2.66
CA ASP A 88 34.97 3.25 1.50
C ASP A 88 33.79 3.88 0.75
N GLY A 89 32.56 3.83 1.26
CA GLY A 89 31.41 4.43 0.57
C GLY A 89 31.11 3.85 -0.84
N GLU A 90 31.89 2.87 -1.29
CA GLU A 90 31.72 2.07 -2.50
C GLU A 90 30.83 0.85 -2.25
N THR A 91 29.70 1.04 -1.59
CA THR A 91 28.63 0.03 -1.60
C THR A 91 27.91 0.10 -2.96
N SER A 92 28.62 -0.46 -3.94
CA SER A 92 28.24 -1.14 -5.17
C SER A 92 26.98 -0.70 -5.93
N ASP A 93 27.19 -0.41 -7.22
CA ASP A 93 26.20 -0.36 -8.31
C ASP A 93 25.29 -1.62 -8.45
N ASP A 94 25.38 -2.59 -7.54
CA ASP A 94 24.76 -3.91 -7.62
C ASP A 94 23.64 -4.15 -6.57
N LEU A 95 23.33 -3.12 -5.76
CA LEU A 95 22.21 -3.16 -4.82
C LEU A 95 20.86 -2.95 -5.54
N PRO A 96 19.80 -3.68 -5.18
CA PRO A 96 18.45 -3.37 -5.61
C PRO A 96 18.08 -1.92 -5.25
N ALA A 97 17.35 -1.24 -6.14
CA ALA A 97 17.02 0.18 -5.99
C ALA A 97 16.37 0.50 -4.63
N GLU A 98 15.52 -0.40 -4.12
CA GLU A 98 14.88 -0.25 -2.80
C GLU A 98 15.86 -0.35 -1.63
N GLU A 99 16.89 -1.21 -1.72
CA GLU A 99 17.88 -1.42 -0.66
C GLU A 99 18.85 -0.25 -0.60
N TYR A 100 19.30 0.23 -1.77
CA TYR A 100 20.15 1.41 -1.89
C TYR A 100 19.48 2.67 -1.33
N LEU A 101 18.17 2.84 -1.56
CA LEU A 101 17.44 4.01 -1.08
C LEU A 101 17.38 4.06 0.46
N VAL A 102 17.13 2.92 1.10
CA VAL A 102 17.15 2.80 2.58
C VAL A 102 18.55 3.02 3.12
N PHE A 103 19.57 2.41 2.49
CA PHE A 103 20.97 2.58 2.89
C PHE A 103 21.40 4.05 2.85
N LYS A 104 21.18 4.73 1.71
CA LYS A 104 21.52 6.15 1.51
C LYS A 104 20.85 7.07 2.53
N ARG A 105 19.61 6.79 2.94
CA ARG A 105 18.82 7.67 3.80
C ARG A 105 19.08 7.43 5.30
N LEU A 106 19.15 6.17 5.73
CA LEU A 106 19.20 5.80 7.14
C LEU A 106 20.61 5.55 7.68
N VAL A 107 21.54 5.09 6.83
CA VAL A 107 22.89 4.70 7.30
C VAL A 107 23.88 5.84 7.20
N ARG A 108 23.61 6.86 6.35
CA ARG A 108 24.36 8.12 6.15
C ARG A 108 25.81 8.05 6.66
N TRP A 109 26.79 7.80 5.78
CA TRP A 109 28.27 7.81 5.92
C TRP A 109 28.94 8.32 7.24
N GLU A 110 28.42 7.96 8.40
CA GLU A 110 28.84 8.35 9.74
C GLU A 110 29.01 7.06 10.55
N ASP A 111 29.97 7.06 11.47
CA ASP A 111 30.42 5.87 12.19
C ASP A 111 29.33 5.16 13.02
N SER A 112 28.24 5.85 13.39
CA SER A 112 27.07 5.25 14.02
C SER A 112 25.83 6.17 13.98
N VAL A 113 24.74 5.73 13.37
CA VAL A 113 23.46 6.48 13.32
C VAL A 113 22.39 5.79 14.16
N ARG A 114 21.66 6.54 14.99
CA ARG A 114 20.53 6.00 15.76
C ARG A 114 19.36 5.70 14.82
N LEU A 115 18.82 4.49 14.87
CA LEU A 115 17.63 4.11 14.10
C LEU A 115 16.41 4.83 14.67
N GLU A 116 15.95 5.85 13.95
CA GLU A 116 14.66 6.47 14.18
C GLU A 116 13.54 5.66 13.50
N LYS A 117 12.30 5.88 13.94
CA LYS A 117 11.15 5.25 13.30
C LYS A 117 11.11 5.66 11.82
N PRO A 118 10.86 4.73 10.88
CA PRO A 118 10.88 5.07 9.47
C PRO A 118 9.81 6.11 9.15
N ASP A 119 10.25 7.19 8.50
CA ASP A 119 9.36 8.22 7.99
C ASP A 119 8.47 7.68 6.88
N TRP A 120 7.24 8.19 6.81
CA TRP A 120 6.31 7.87 5.72
C TRP A 120 6.87 8.21 4.33
N GLY A 121 7.67 9.29 4.23
CA GLY A 121 8.34 9.66 2.99
C GLY A 121 9.29 8.56 2.51
N LEU A 122 10.06 7.96 3.42
CA LEU A 122 10.93 6.84 3.10
C LEU A 122 10.13 5.62 2.66
N ILE A 123 9.02 5.29 3.33
CA ILE A 123 8.16 4.16 2.97
C ILE A 123 7.59 4.35 1.55
N GLN A 124 7.16 5.58 1.21
CA GLN A 124 6.63 5.90 -0.11
C GLN A 124 7.72 5.81 -1.19
N GLU A 125 8.91 6.36 -0.93
CA GLU A 125 10.05 6.26 -1.84
C GLU A 125 10.45 4.80 -2.11
N VAL A 126 10.47 3.96 -1.06
CA VAL A 126 10.69 2.50 -1.18
C VAL A 126 9.58 1.84 -1.98
N GLU A 127 8.32 2.21 -1.74
CA GLU A 127 7.19 1.69 -2.51
C GLU A 127 7.29 2.06 -3.98
N GLU A 128 7.63 3.31 -4.30
CA GLU A 128 7.84 3.79 -5.67
C GLU A 128 9.01 3.06 -6.33
N ALA A 129 10.12 2.85 -5.63
CA ALA A 129 11.26 2.07 -6.11
C ALA A 129 10.87 0.63 -6.44
N LEU A 130 10.11 -0.04 -5.54
CA LEU A 130 9.61 -1.39 -5.75
C LEU A 130 8.60 -1.46 -6.91
N GLN A 131 7.72 -0.47 -7.04
CA GLN A 131 6.77 -0.39 -8.15
C GLN A 131 7.48 -0.18 -9.49
N ASN A 132 8.54 0.64 -9.53
CA ASN A 132 9.33 0.87 -10.72
C ASN A 132 10.17 -0.37 -11.09
N SER A 133 10.75 -1.08 -10.11
CA SER A 133 11.55 -2.29 -10.36
C SER A 133 10.71 -3.50 -10.76
N SER A 134 9.55 -3.69 -10.14
CA SER A 134 8.61 -4.76 -10.52
C SER A 134 7.79 -4.44 -11.77
N GLY A 135 7.62 -3.16 -12.09
CA GLY A 135 6.74 -2.68 -13.15
C GLY A 135 5.32 -3.24 -13.04
N ARG A 136 4.69 -3.50 -14.20
CA ARG A 136 3.39 -4.21 -14.26
C ARG A 136 3.54 -5.73 -14.20
N ARG A 137 4.71 -6.27 -13.85
CA ARG A 137 4.98 -7.72 -13.92
C ARG A 137 4.15 -8.50 -12.91
N TYR A 138 4.00 -7.99 -11.68
CA TYR A 138 3.31 -8.70 -10.59
C TYR A 138 1.94 -8.11 -10.25
N ILE A 139 1.75 -6.79 -10.40
CA ILE A 139 0.49 -6.10 -10.05
C ILE A 139 -0.01 -5.33 -11.26
N ASN A 140 -1.25 -5.59 -11.67
CA ASN A 140 -1.97 -4.76 -12.62
C ASN A 140 -2.76 -3.70 -11.87
N GLN A 141 -2.25 -2.47 -11.89
CA GLN A 141 -2.98 -1.29 -11.45
C GLN A 141 -3.88 -0.84 -12.61
N ASN A 142 -5.12 -1.33 -12.62
CA ASN A 142 -6.12 -1.01 -13.66
C ASN A 142 -6.68 0.43 -13.52
N TYR A 143 -5.80 1.43 -13.35
CA TYR A 143 -6.15 2.84 -13.33
C TYR A 143 -6.96 3.33 -14.55
N PRO A 144 -6.73 2.89 -15.80
CA PRO A 144 -7.54 3.37 -16.92
C PRO A 144 -9.03 3.04 -16.75
N LEU A 145 -9.37 1.89 -16.14
CA LEU A 145 -10.76 1.51 -15.87
C LEU A 145 -11.40 2.40 -14.78
N VAL A 146 -10.61 2.81 -13.80
CA VAL A 146 -11.04 3.76 -12.75
C VAL A 146 -11.24 5.15 -13.34
N ILE A 147 -10.31 5.62 -14.19
CA ILE A 147 -10.41 6.92 -14.86
C ILE A 147 -11.66 6.98 -15.76
N LEU A 148 -11.95 5.91 -16.51
CA LEU A 148 -13.20 5.78 -17.27
C LEU A 148 -14.44 5.91 -16.39
N GLY A 149 -14.44 5.28 -15.21
CA GLY A 149 -15.51 5.42 -14.21
C GLY A 149 -15.67 6.86 -13.70
N LEU A 150 -14.56 7.55 -13.43
CA LEU A 150 -14.57 8.96 -13.00
C LEU A 150 -15.10 9.89 -14.10
N ILE A 151 -14.66 9.71 -15.35
CA ILE A 151 -15.16 10.47 -16.50
C ILE A 151 -16.66 10.24 -16.67
N PHE A 152 -17.11 8.97 -16.58
CA PHE A 152 -18.53 8.65 -16.65
C PHE A 152 -19.32 9.37 -15.56
N THR A 153 -18.82 9.44 -14.33
CA THR A 153 -19.53 10.17 -13.26
C THR A 153 -19.61 11.67 -13.49
N GLY A 154 -18.57 12.29 -14.06
CA GLY A 154 -18.61 13.71 -14.42
C GLY A 154 -19.60 13.99 -15.55
N LEU A 155 -19.63 13.14 -16.59
CA LEU A 155 -20.56 13.28 -17.71
C LEU A 155 -22.01 13.00 -17.29
N ALA A 156 -22.24 11.94 -16.50
CA ALA A 156 -23.57 11.57 -16.02
C ALA A 156 -24.17 12.64 -15.11
N SER A 157 -23.37 13.25 -14.23
CA SER A 157 -23.80 14.35 -13.36
C SER A 157 -24.06 15.64 -14.14
N THR A 158 -23.24 15.97 -15.14
CA THR A 158 -23.48 17.09 -16.06
C THR A 158 -24.78 16.92 -16.84
N TRP A 159 -24.99 15.74 -17.44
CA TRP A 159 -26.21 15.43 -18.20
C TRP A 159 -27.47 15.51 -17.34
N LEU A 160 -27.39 15.00 -16.10
CA LEU A 160 -28.52 15.03 -15.17
C LEU A 160 -28.81 16.45 -14.65
N GLY A 161 -27.76 17.28 -14.49
CA GLY A 161 -27.90 18.70 -14.14
C GLY A 161 -28.63 19.50 -15.21
N LEU A 162 -28.32 19.24 -16.49
CA LEU A 162 -29.00 19.84 -17.63
C LEU A 162 -30.47 19.42 -17.73
N GLN A 163 -30.79 18.13 -17.54
CA GLN A 163 -32.17 17.65 -17.59
C GLN A 163 -33.06 18.24 -16.49
N LEU A 164 -32.50 18.49 -15.30
CA LEU A 164 -33.23 19.03 -14.17
C LEU A 164 -33.26 20.57 -14.15
N GLY A 165 -32.70 21.23 -15.18
CA GLY A 165 -32.73 22.68 -15.32
C GLY A 165 -32.03 23.41 -14.17
N LEU A 166 -30.98 22.82 -13.58
CA LEU A 166 -30.34 23.33 -12.37
C LEU A 166 -29.43 24.56 -12.61
N SER A 167 -29.44 25.15 -13.82
CA SER A 167 -28.52 26.23 -14.20
C SER A 167 -29.13 27.05 -15.35
N GLY A 168 -29.32 28.37 -15.15
CA GLY A 168 -29.57 29.38 -16.19
C GLY A 168 -30.94 29.38 -16.90
N GLU A 169 -31.50 30.57 -17.17
CA GLU A 169 -32.56 30.72 -18.20
C GLU A 169 -31.96 30.54 -19.61
N ASP A 170 -30.67 30.87 -19.78
CA ASP A 170 -29.93 30.72 -21.03
C ASP A 170 -29.27 29.33 -21.15
N GLN A 171 -29.38 28.72 -22.34
CA GLN A 171 -28.83 27.39 -22.62
C GLN A 171 -27.30 27.31 -22.43
N VAL A 172 -26.57 28.39 -22.67
CA VAL A 172 -25.10 28.43 -22.52
C VAL A 172 -24.69 28.46 -21.04
N GLU A 173 -25.38 29.27 -20.23
CA GLU A 173 -25.16 29.31 -18.78
C GLU A 173 -25.49 27.96 -18.12
N ALA A 174 -26.54 27.31 -18.62
CA ALA A 174 -26.93 25.98 -18.20
C ALA A 174 -25.83 24.93 -18.41
N MET A 175 -25.22 24.93 -19.60
CA MET A 175 -24.14 24.01 -19.96
C MET A 175 -22.88 24.24 -19.12
N ILE A 176 -22.50 25.50 -18.90
CA ILE A 176 -21.32 25.83 -18.11
C ILE A 176 -21.53 25.45 -16.63
N GLY A 177 -22.68 25.80 -16.05
CA GLY A 177 -23.01 25.48 -14.66
C GLY A 177 -23.09 23.98 -14.40
N ALA A 178 -23.80 23.24 -15.26
CA ALA A 178 -23.90 21.79 -15.14
C ALA A 178 -22.54 21.10 -15.32
N GLY A 179 -21.71 21.58 -16.25
CA GLY A 179 -20.36 21.06 -16.46
C GLY A 179 -19.44 21.29 -15.26
N PHE A 180 -19.54 22.46 -14.62
CA PHE A 180 -18.81 22.75 -13.38
C PHE A 180 -19.23 21.82 -12.25
N ILE A 181 -20.53 21.61 -12.06
CA ILE A 181 -21.04 20.68 -11.04
C ILE A 181 -20.54 19.26 -11.32
N GLY A 182 -20.55 18.81 -12.58
CA GLY A 182 -20.06 17.48 -12.92
C GLY A 182 -18.56 17.31 -12.69
N PHE A 183 -17.77 18.35 -12.97
CA PHE A 183 -16.35 18.38 -12.62
C PHE A 183 -16.14 18.29 -11.11
N VAL A 184 -16.90 19.05 -10.31
CA VAL A 184 -16.83 19.00 -8.85
C VAL A 184 -17.18 17.60 -8.34
N VAL A 185 -18.26 16.98 -8.83
CA VAL A 185 -18.64 15.61 -8.47
C VAL A 185 -17.53 14.59 -8.81
N ALA A 186 -16.93 14.70 -10.00
CA ALA A 186 -15.80 13.84 -10.39
C ALA A 186 -14.57 14.06 -9.50
N MET A 187 -14.27 15.31 -9.12
CA MET A 187 -13.18 15.65 -8.21
C MET A 187 -13.38 15.03 -6.82
N PHE A 188 -14.57 15.15 -6.25
CA PHE A 188 -14.88 14.51 -4.95
C PHE A 188 -14.84 12.99 -5.06
N SER A 189 -15.32 12.42 -6.17
CA SER A 189 -15.19 10.98 -6.43
C SER A 189 -13.72 10.53 -6.52
N ALA A 190 -12.86 11.30 -7.18
CA ALA A 190 -11.43 11.00 -7.30
C ALA A 190 -10.72 11.09 -5.95
N ALA A 191 -11.04 12.12 -5.15
CA ALA A 191 -10.50 12.28 -3.81
C ALA A 191 -10.99 11.14 -2.86
N GLY A 192 -12.23 10.67 -3.01
CA GLY A 192 -12.74 9.49 -2.31
C GLY A 192 -11.98 8.22 -2.65
N VAL A 193 -11.77 7.95 -3.95
CA VAL A 193 -10.97 6.81 -4.43
C VAL A 193 -9.52 6.90 -3.92
N PHE A 194 -8.91 8.09 -3.98
CA PHE A 194 -7.54 8.32 -3.52
C PHE A 194 -7.40 8.02 -2.02
N LEU A 195 -8.33 8.52 -1.19
CA LEU A 195 -8.35 8.22 0.24
C LEU A 195 -8.59 6.74 0.52
N TRP A 196 -9.53 6.11 -0.16
CA TRP A 196 -9.84 4.71 0.09
C TRP A 196 -8.66 3.79 -0.29
N THR A 197 -8.02 4.04 -1.43
CA THR A 197 -6.93 3.20 -1.94
C THR A 197 -5.61 3.43 -1.22
N ARG A 198 -5.27 4.66 -0.82
CA ARG A 198 -4.03 4.96 -0.09
C ARG A 198 -4.14 4.90 1.43
N ASN A 199 -5.29 5.25 2.02
CA ASN A 199 -5.31 5.76 3.40
C ASN A 199 -6.14 4.96 4.43
N LEU A 200 -6.60 3.73 4.15
CA LEU A 200 -7.24 2.90 5.20
C LEU A 200 -6.33 2.65 6.41
N GLN A 201 -5.00 2.61 6.21
CA GLN A 201 -4.01 2.55 7.30
C GLN A 201 -3.65 3.94 7.85
N ALA A 202 -3.64 4.98 7.02
CA ALA A 202 -3.36 6.35 7.45
C ALA A 202 -4.48 6.95 8.32
N PHE A 203 -5.73 6.51 8.20
CA PHE A 203 -6.79 6.89 9.15
C PHE A 203 -6.45 6.46 10.58
N LYS A 204 -5.94 5.23 10.76
CA LYS A 204 -5.47 4.73 12.06
C LYS A 204 -4.25 5.49 12.58
N LEU A 205 -3.46 6.10 11.70
CA LEU A 205 -2.22 6.82 12.04
C LEU A 205 -2.42 8.32 12.21
N ALA A 206 -3.40 8.92 11.52
CA ALA A 206 -3.91 10.25 11.79
C ALA A 206 -4.43 10.34 13.23
N VAL A 207 -5.23 9.36 13.65
CA VAL A 207 -5.68 9.23 15.05
C VAL A 207 -4.50 9.09 16.03
N ARG A 208 -3.33 8.59 15.58
CA ARG A 208 -2.10 8.42 16.38
C ARG A 208 -1.06 9.54 16.23
N GLY A 209 -1.34 10.62 15.49
CA GLY A 209 -0.48 11.80 15.45
C GLY A 209 0.74 11.76 14.53
N LEU A 210 0.98 10.68 13.76
CA LEU A 210 2.05 10.64 12.74
C LEU A 210 1.48 11.10 11.39
N TYR A 211 1.61 12.40 11.12
CA TYR A 211 0.87 13.09 10.06
C TYR A 211 1.70 13.45 8.82
N HIS A 212 1.06 13.39 7.65
CA HIS A 212 1.55 13.90 6.37
C HIS A 212 0.91 15.28 6.09
N ARG A 213 1.74 16.25 5.66
CA ARG A 213 1.36 17.65 5.40
C ARG A 213 0.18 17.87 4.42
N TRP A 214 -0.17 16.90 3.58
CA TRP A 214 -1.23 17.02 2.56
C TRP A 214 -2.44 16.09 2.79
N THR A 215 -2.32 15.04 3.60
CA THR A 215 -3.45 14.11 3.86
C THR A 215 -4.44 14.66 4.88
N LEU A 216 -3.94 15.38 5.88
CA LEU A 216 -4.74 16.11 6.87
C LEU A 216 -5.70 17.14 6.25
N PRO A 217 -5.23 18.11 5.45
CA PRO A 217 -6.13 19.09 4.84
C PRO A 217 -7.14 18.41 3.92
N LEU A 218 -6.75 17.36 3.19
CA LEU A 218 -7.66 16.62 2.31
C LEU A 218 -8.74 15.83 3.10
N LEU A 219 -8.39 15.25 4.25
CA LEU A 219 -9.35 14.63 5.18
C LEU A 219 -10.28 15.67 5.78
N VAL A 220 -9.77 16.83 6.20
CA VAL A 220 -10.59 17.93 6.73
C VAL A 220 -11.57 18.43 5.66
N VAL A 221 -11.11 18.61 4.42
CA VAL A 221 -11.97 18.94 3.27
C VAL A 221 -13.04 17.86 3.07
N MET A 222 -12.69 16.58 3.13
CA MET A 222 -13.67 15.50 2.97
C MET A 222 -14.64 15.31 4.13
N VAL A 223 -14.24 15.61 5.38
CA VAL A 223 -15.11 15.43 6.55
C VAL A 223 -15.99 16.65 6.79
N PHE A 224 -15.50 17.86 6.51
CA PHE A 224 -16.22 19.10 6.78
C PHE A 224 -16.83 19.72 5.52
N ILE A 225 -16.05 19.85 4.43
CA ILE A 225 -16.50 20.54 3.22
C ILE A 225 -17.43 19.65 2.40
N PHE A 226 -17.14 18.36 2.24
CA PHE A 226 -18.00 17.48 1.45
C PHE A 226 -19.42 17.36 2.03
N PRO A 227 -19.66 17.06 3.32
CA PRO A 227 -21.02 16.97 3.84
C PRO A 227 -21.76 18.31 3.87
N ALA A 228 -21.05 19.42 4.14
CA ALA A 228 -21.64 20.75 4.09
C ALA A 228 -22.06 21.14 2.66
N MET A 229 -21.19 20.89 1.68
CA MET A 229 -21.47 21.13 0.27
C MET A 229 -22.59 20.20 -0.22
N TRP A 230 -22.60 18.94 0.23
CA TRP A 230 -23.63 17.97 -0.06
C TRP A 230 -25.00 18.40 0.47
N TYR A 231 -25.04 18.84 1.73
CA TYR A 231 -26.23 19.36 2.37
C TYR A 231 -26.75 20.63 1.67
N PHE A 232 -25.85 21.52 1.26
CA PHE A 232 -26.21 22.69 0.45
C PHE A 232 -26.82 22.27 -0.88
N LEU A 233 -26.23 21.29 -1.57
CA LEU A 233 -26.76 20.74 -2.82
C LEU A 233 -28.16 20.16 -2.64
N MET A 234 -28.41 19.41 -1.56
CA MET A 234 -29.74 18.87 -1.22
C MET A 234 -30.79 19.96 -0.96
N ARG A 235 -30.37 21.14 -0.46
CA ARG A 235 -31.25 22.27 -0.17
C ARG A 235 -31.60 23.08 -1.42
N THR A 236 -30.68 23.18 -2.38
CA THR A 236 -30.82 24.05 -3.56
C THR A 236 -31.26 23.31 -4.81
N THR A 237 -31.01 22.00 -4.90
CA THR A 237 -31.31 21.18 -6.08
C THR A 237 -32.39 20.14 -5.80
N ALA A 238 -32.91 19.52 -6.86
CA ALA A 238 -33.88 18.43 -6.72
C ALA A 238 -33.29 17.27 -5.89
N PRO A 239 -34.04 16.67 -4.95
CA PRO A 239 -33.56 15.53 -4.14
C PRO A 239 -33.06 14.33 -4.95
N VAL A 240 -33.56 14.18 -6.18
CA VAL A 240 -33.12 13.12 -7.12
C VAL A 240 -31.70 13.38 -7.61
N PHE A 241 -31.30 14.63 -7.85
CA PHE A 241 -29.94 14.99 -8.31
C PHE A 241 -28.90 14.59 -7.27
N SER A 242 -29.12 14.99 -6.03
CA SER A 242 -28.27 14.62 -4.90
C SER A 242 -28.28 13.10 -4.70
N GLY A 243 -29.44 12.45 -4.60
CA GLY A 243 -29.49 10.99 -4.44
C GLY A 243 -28.65 10.22 -5.48
N VAL A 244 -28.73 10.60 -6.76
CA VAL A 244 -27.98 9.93 -7.84
C VAL A 244 -26.48 10.23 -7.81
N THR A 245 -26.10 11.49 -7.61
CA THR A 245 -24.66 11.88 -7.59
C THR A 245 -23.92 11.28 -6.39
N LEU A 246 -24.58 11.07 -5.25
CA LEU A 246 -23.99 10.37 -4.11
C LEU A 246 -23.70 8.92 -4.45
N LEU A 247 -24.69 8.23 -5.05
CA LEU A 247 -24.53 6.83 -5.42
C LEU A 247 -23.40 6.65 -6.43
N LEU A 248 -23.25 7.56 -7.39
CA LEU A 248 -22.13 7.56 -8.34
C LEU A 248 -20.77 7.69 -7.62
N ILE A 249 -20.65 8.62 -6.67
CA ILE A 249 -19.43 8.79 -5.86
C ILE A 249 -19.14 7.52 -5.05
N LEU A 250 -20.15 6.93 -4.40
CA LEU A 250 -19.99 5.72 -3.60
C LEU A 250 -19.55 4.54 -4.46
N VAL A 251 -20.22 4.30 -5.60
CA VAL A 251 -19.87 3.19 -6.51
C VAL A 251 -18.43 3.32 -7.01
N ASN A 252 -17.96 4.52 -7.37
CA ASN A 252 -16.56 4.73 -7.73
C ASN A 252 -15.61 4.47 -6.55
N THR A 253 -15.90 5.03 -5.39
CA THR A 253 -15.05 4.94 -4.19
C THR A 253 -14.88 3.50 -3.73
N PHE A 254 -15.97 2.73 -3.70
CA PHE A 254 -15.93 1.33 -3.30
C PHE A 254 -15.51 0.39 -4.43
N GLY A 255 -15.76 0.71 -5.71
CA GLY A 255 -15.47 -0.14 -6.86
C GLY A 255 -14.00 -0.12 -7.31
N ALA A 256 -13.35 1.05 -7.27
CA ALA A 256 -11.96 1.21 -7.72
C ALA A 256 -10.92 0.28 -7.06
N PRO A 257 -10.96 0.01 -5.73
CA PRO A 257 -10.00 -0.86 -5.04
C PRO A 257 -10.10 -2.32 -5.50
N PHE A 258 -11.28 -2.78 -5.91
CA PHE A 258 -11.47 -4.14 -6.41
C PHE A 258 -10.80 -4.38 -7.76
N LEU A 259 -10.43 -3.32 -8.49
CA LEU A 259 -9.75 -3.43 -9.77
C LEU A 259 -8.24 -3.65 -9.63
N ARG A 260 -7.67 -3.52 -8.42
CA ARG A 260 -6.25 -3.84 -8.16
C ARG A 260 -6.09 -5.35 -8.02
N ASN A 261 -5.50 -5.97 -9.04
CA ASN A 261 -5.33 -7.42 -9.10
C ASN A 261 -3.87 -7.83 -9.37
N TYR A 262 -3.52 -9.04 -8.93
CA TYR A 262 -2.26 -9.68 -9.31
C TYR A 262 -2.32 -10.10 -10.78
N THR A 263 -1.20 -9.94 -11.49
CA THR A 263 -1.02 -10.57 -12.79
C THR A 263 -0.87 -12.08 -12.65
N VAL A 264 -0.76 -12.80 -13.78
CA VAL A 264 -0.45 -14.23 -13.78
C VAL A 264 0.86 -14.52 -13.04
N ALA A 265 1.93 -13.79 -13.38
CA ALA A 265 3.22 -13.91 -12.71
C ALA A 265 3.17 -13.47 -11.24
N GLY A 266 2.38 -12.45 -10.91
CA GLY A 266 2.19 -12.01 -9.52
C GLY A 266 1.46 -13.02 -8.66
N ARG A 267 0.50 -13.74 -9.22
CA ARG A 267 -0.18 -14.84 -8.53
C ARG A 267 0.77 -16.00 -8.29
N GLU A 268 1.56 -16.37 -9.28
CA GLU A 268 2.56 -17.43 -9.14
C GLU A 268 3.62 -17.08 -8.10
N ALA A 269 4.12 -15.84 -8.11
CA ALA A 269 5.00 -15.32 -7.08
C ALA A 269 4.37 -15.38 -5.68
N MET A 270 3.10 -14.98 -5.55
CA MET A 270 2.36 -15.07 -4.28
C MET A 270 2.23 -16.52 -3.80
N ASP A 271 1.90 -17.46 -4.68
CA ASP A 271 1.78 -18.87 -4.33
C ASP A 271 3.13 -19.44 -3.86
N GLN A 272 4.24 -19.03 -4.48
CA GLN A 272 5.60 -19.37 -4.02
C GLN A 272 5.92 -18.75 -2.66
N ILE A 273 5.58 -17.48 -2.45
CA ILE A 273 5.75 -16.77 -1.17
C ILE A 273 4.97 -17.49 -0.06
N LEU A 274 3.72 -17.90 -0.33
CA LEU A 274 2.91 -18.64 0.64
C LEU A 274 3.48 -20.02 0.94
N GLY A 275 4.02 -20.73 -0.06
CA GLY A 275 4.68 -22.01 0.13
C GLY A 275 5.95 -21.91 0.97
N PHE A 276 6.71 -20.84 0.78
CA PHE A 276 7.87 -20.53 1.61
C PHE A 276 7.48 -20.08 3.02
N ARG A 277 6.40 -19.31 3.16
CA ARG A 277 5.84 -18.93 4.47
C ARG A 277 5.44 -20.16 5.27
N GLN A 278 4.78 -21.13 4.63
CA GLN A 278 4.37 -22.38 5.27
C GLN A 278 5.56 -23.23 5.71
N PHE A 279 6.63 -23.24 4.91
CA PHE A 279 7.90 -23.86 5.31
C PHE A 279 8.44 -23.19 6.56
N LEU A 280 8.65 -21.87 6.54
CA LEU A 280 9.18 -21.12 7.68
C LEU A 280 8.31 -21.31 8.92
N GLU A 281 6.98 -21.23 8.81
CA GLU A 281 6.07 -21.45 9.94
C GLU A 281 6.19 -22.87 10.51
N GLY A 282 6.25 -23.89 9.65
CA GLY A 282 6.34 -25.30 10.04
C GLY A 282 7.70 -25.72 10.59
N THR A 283 8.80 -25.26 9.98
CA THR A 283 10.14 -25.57 10.46
C THR A 283 10.51 -24.78 11.70
N GLU A 284 9.99 -23.57 11.88
CA GLU A 284 10.25 -22.79 13.08
C GLU A 284 9.51 -23.37 14.28
N GLN A 285 8.22 -23.71 14.19
CA GLN A 285 7.47 -24.24 15.34
C GLN A 285 8.04 -25.58 15.86
N ASP A 286 8.26 -26.56 14.98
CA ASP A 286 8.73 -27.90 15.39
C ASP A 286 10.22 -27.89 15.83
N ARG A 287 10.98 -26.87 15.45
CA ARG A 287 12.39 -26.67 15.85
C ARG A 287 12.51 -25.83 17.13
N LEU A 288 11.65 -24.83 17.31
CA LEU A 288 11.53 -24.02 18.54
C LEU A 288 11.13 -24.88 19.75
N ASP A 289 10.26 -25.87 19.55
CA ASP A 289 9.82 -26.79 20.61
C ASP A 289 10.90 -27.81 21.03
N ARG A 290 11.96 -27.98 20.22
CA ARG A 290 13.01 -29.01 20.42
C ARG A 290 14.37 -28.47 20.83
N LEU A 291 14.60 -27.15 20.77
CA LEU A 291 15.92 -26.54 21.04
C LEU A 291 15.98 -25.80 22.38
N ASN A 292 17.13 -25.93 23.06
CA ASN A 292 17.45 -25.16 24.25
C ASN A 292 17.55 -23.64 23.93
N PRO A 293 17.23 -22.74 24.88
CA PRO A 293 17.29 -21.28 24.70
C PRO A 293 18.59 -20.69 24.15
N ARG A 294 19.73 -21.35 24.38
CA ARG A 294 21.06 -20.91 23.93
C ARG A 294 21.34 -21.30 22.47
N ASP A 295 20.81 -22.44 22.01
CA ASP A 295 20.95 -22.90 20.62
C ASP A 295 19.90 -22.29 19.69
N ARG A 296 18.85 -21.64 20.25
CA ARG A 296 17.79 -20.93 19.51
C ARG A 296 18.30 -19.78 18.63
N ALA A 297 19.34 -19.05 19.06
CA ALA A 297 19.84 -17.88 18.33
C ALA A 297 20.92 -18.22 17.28
N ALA A 298 21.71 -19.27 17.52
CA ALA A 298 22.90 -19.57 16.73
C ALA A 298 22.63 -20.30 15.39
N GLN A 299 21.37 -20.67 15.10
CA GLN A 299 21.05 -21.59 13.99
C GLN A 299 19.79 -21.26 13.19
N VAL A 300 19.14 -20.13 13.49
CA VAL A 300 18.29 -19.49 12.48
C VAL A 300 19.23 -19.14 11.34
N ASP A 301 19.02 -19.69 10.15
CA ASP A 301 19.78 -19.28 8.97
C ASP A 301 19.59 -17.76 8.85
N GLU A 302 20.65 -16.98 9.14
CA GLU A 302 20.62 -15.52 9.11
C GLU A 302 20.02 -15.04 7.77
N GLN A 303 20.22 -15.85 6.72
CA GLN A 303 19.67 -15.69 5.38
C GLN A 303 18.13 -15.61 5.31
N PHE A 304 17.38 -16.26 6.20
CA PHE A 304 15.91 -16.28 6.17
C PHE A 304 15.25 -15.24 7.08
N MET A 305 16.00 -14.63 7.99
CA MET A 305 15.51 -13.60 8.90
C MET A 305 14.81 -12.42 8.19
N PRO A 306 15.34 -11.88 7.06
CA PRO A 306 14.68 -10.81 6.34
C PRO A 306 13.29 -11.20 5.82
N TYR A 307 13.13 -12.45 5.37
CA TYR A 307 11.86 -12.97 4.88
C TYR A 307 10.88 -13.28 6.01
N ALA A 308 11.36 -13.76 7.16
CA ALA A 308 10.51 -13.97 8.34
C ALA A 308 9.87 -12.65 8.81
N ILE A 309 10.64 -11.56 8.81
CA ILE A 309 10.16 -10.19 9.09
C ILE A 309 9.14 -9.76 8.04
N ALA A 310 9.43 -9.97 6.75
CA ALA A 310 8.54 -9.62 5.65
C ALA A 310 7.20 -10.39 5.68
N LEU A 311 7.19 -11.66 6.06
CA LEU A 311 6.01 -12.53 5.97
C LEU A 311 5.19 -12.61 7.26
N ASP A 312 5.46 -11.71 8.21
CA ASP A 312 4.70 -11.57 9.45
C ASP A 312 4.65 -12.86 10.28
N LEU A 313 5.78 -13.56 10.35
CA LEU A 313 5.85 -14.88 10.96
C LEU A 313 6.05 -14.89 12.48
N ARG A 314 6.27 -13.73 13.15
CA ARG A 314 5.74 -13.34 14.49
C ARG A 314 6.62 -12.36 15.29
N GLU A 315 5.93 -11.71 16.24
CA GLU A 315 6.38 -10.89 17.38
C GLU A 315 7.48 -11.53 18.27
N GLY A 316 7.71 -12.85 18.24
CA GLY A 316 8.81 -13.50 18.97
C GLY A 316 10.22 -13.22 18.42
N TRP A 317 10.30 -12.72 17.18
CA TRP A 317 11.57 -12.44 16.50
C TRP A 317 12.01 -11.00 16.73
N GLY A 318 11.07 -10.05 16.71
CA GLY A 318 11.37 -8.62 16.86
C GLY A 318 11.88 -8.24 18.23
N ASP A 319 11.36 -8.89 19.28
CA ASP A 319 11.73 -8.58 20.66
C ASP A 319 12.86 -9.46 21.20
N GLU A 320 13.08 -10.67 20.67
CA GLU A 320 14.16 -11.55 21.13
C GLU A 320 15.38 -11.53 20.19
N LEU A 321 15.23 -11.47 18.85
CA LEU A 321 16.37 -11.30 17.92
C LEU A 321 16.73 -9.83 17.72
N GLY A 322 15.75 -8.92 17.73
CA GLY A 322 16.03 -7.51 17.88
C GLY A 322 16.76 -7.19 19.18
N VAL A 323 16.61 -7.99 20.26
CA VAL A 323 17.37 -7.82 21.51
C VAL A 323 18.62 -8.72 21.58
N ARG A 324 18.68 -9.88 20.88
CA ARG A 324 19.82 -10.82 20.91
C ARG A 324 20.86 -10.60 19.81
N ALA A 325 20.48 -10.30 18.57
CA ALA A 325 21.43 -9.73 17.58
C ALA A 325 22.08 -8.47 18.16
N MET A 326 21.36 -7.86 19.08
CA MET A 326 21.80 -6.77 19.87
C MET A 326 22.75 -7.20 21.04
N ALA A 327 22.35 -8.14 21.89
CA ALA A 327 23.10 -8.52 23.09
C ALA A 327 24.36 -9.37 22.85
N GLU A 328 24.45 -10.12 21.74
CA GLU A 328 25.59 -11.04 21.50
C GLU A 328 26.84 -10.38 20.89
N THR A 329 26.78 -9.09 20.53
CA THR A 329 27.99 -8.28 20.23
C THR A 329 28.56 -7.56 21.47
N ALA A 330 28.08 -7.90 22.66
CA ALA A 330 28.54 -7.34 23.94
C ALA A 330 29.15 -8.39 24.88
N LEU A 331 29.86 -9.38 24.32
CA LEU A 331 30.89 -10.16 25.02
C LEU A 331 32.17 -10.24 24.18
#